data_AF-A0A1G6U6W1-F1
#
_entry.id   AF-A0A1G6U6W1-F1
#
_cell.length_a   1.000
_cell.length_b   1.000
_cell.length_c   1.000
_cell.angle_alpha   90.00
_cell.angle_beta   90.00
_cell.angle_gamma   90.00
#
_symmetry.space_group_name_H-M   'P 1'
#
loop_
_entity.id
_entity.type
_entity.pdbx_description
1 polymer ?
#
loop_
_entity_poly.entity_id
_entity_poly.type
_entity_poly.pdbx_seq_one_letter_code
_entity_poly.pdbx_strand_id
1 'polypeptide(L)'
;MSAQSYLTTIENRTGLTPRELVAAAAEAGFSGSAVPAGPLCTWFKETYGLGHGHAMTMARVVTQLDRVDARNEGVTEPPEGSIGRLWLDGVASLPG
;
A
#
# COMPACT_ATOMS: atom_id res chain seq x y z
N MET A 1 -9.25 13.12 -3.34
CA MET A 1 -8.61 11.89 -3.88
C MET A 1 -8.63 10.81 -2.82
N SER A 2 -8.91 9.57 -3.19
CA SER A 2 -8.93 8.42 -2.28
C SER A 2 -7.56 7.73 -2.24
N ALA A 3 -7.30 6.92 -1.21
CA ALA A 3 -6.11 6.07 -1.18
C ALA A 3 -6.04 5.13 -2.39
N GLN A 4 -7.18 4.62 -2.87
CA GLN A 4 -7.22 3.79 -4.08
C GLN A 4 -6.69 4.53 -5.33
N SER A 5 -7.02 5.82 -5.51
CA SER A 5 -6.48 6.59 -6.64
C SER A 5 -4.96 6.78 -6.59
N TYR A 6 -4.39 6.83 -5.38
CA TYR A 6 -2.93 6.83 -5.20
C TYR A 6 -2.36 5.47 -5.63
N LEU A 7 -2.98 4.35 -5.25
CA LEU A 7 -2.53 3.01 -5.63
C LEU A 7 -2.53 2.80 -7.14
N THR A 8 -3.59 3.21 -7.82
CA THR A 8 -3.64 3.19 -9.30
C THR A 8 -2.52 4.02 -9.92
N THR A 9 -2.24 5.20 -9.35
CA THR A 9 -1.15 6.06 -9.84
C THR A 9 0.22 5.45 -9.58
N ILE A 10 0.40 4.78 -8.43
CA ILE A 10 1.62 4.05 -8.09
C ILE A 10 1.86 2.93 -9.10
N GLU A 11 0.87 2.08 -9.34
CA GLU A 11 0.96 0.98 -10.31
C GLU A 11 1.31 1.48 -11.71
N ASN A 12 0.67 2.55 -12.17
CA ASN A 12 0.99 3.16 -13.46
C ASN A 12 2.43 3.70 -13.54
N ARG A 13 3.03 4.08 -12.42
CA ARG A 13 4.40 4.63 -12.36
C ARG A 13 5.46 3.55 -12.19
N THR A 14 5.17 2.51 -11.43
CA THR A 14 6.12 1.44 -11.11
C THR A 14 6.00 0.25 -12.05
N GLY A 15 4.85 0.07 -12.71
CA GLY A 15 4.50 -1.14 -13.44
C GLY A 15 4.20 -2.33 -12.53
N LEU A 16 4.08 -2.11 -11.22
CA LEU A 16 3.86 -3.14 -10.21
C LEU A 16 2.56 -2.88 -9.47
N THR A 17 1.78 -3.93 -9.25
CA THR A 17 0.59 -3.88 -8.41
C THR A 17 0.96 -3.51 -6.97
N PRO A 18 0.02 -2.93 -6.20
CA PRO A 18 0.25 -2.66 -4.78
C PRO A 18 0.67 -3.90 -4.00
N ARG A 19 0.14 -5.09 -4.33
CA ARG A 19 0.51 -6.35 -3.66
C ARG A 19 1.95 -6.76 -3.97
N GLU A 20 2.41 -6.61 -5.20
CA GLU A 20 3.82 -6.87 -5.54
C GLU A 20 4.76 -5.92 -4.79
N LEU A 21 4.37 -4.65 -4.64
CA LEU A 21 5.14 -3.69 -3.85
C LEU A 21 5.15 -4.02 -2.35
N VAL A 22 4.06 -4.57 -1.81
CA VAL A 22 4.01 -5.09 -0.43
C VAL A 22 4.96 -6.28 -0.27
N ALA A 23 4.98 -7.20 -1.23
CA ALA A 23 5.91 -8.33 -1.22
C ALA A 23 7.37 -7.87 -1.30
N ALA A 24 7.67 -6.92 -2.19
CA ALA A 24 9.01 -6.34 -2.32
C ALA A 24 9.47 -5.63 -1.03
N ALA A 25 8.57 -4.93 -0.34
CA ALA A 25 8.87 -4.35 0.97
C ALA A 25 9.23 -5.43 2.00
N ALA A 26 8.47 -6.53 2.05
CA ALA A 26 8.76 -7.65 2.94
C ALA A 26 10.12 -8.30 2.62
N GLU A 27 10.45 -8.50 1.35
CA GLU A 27 11.75 -9.00 0.88
C GLU A 27 12.90 -8.04 1.25
N ALA A 28 12.66 -6.74 1.25
CA ALA A 28 13.60 -5.71 1.69
C ALA A 28 13.74 -5.60 3.22
N GLY A 29 13.07 -6.46 3.99
CA GLY A 29 13.12 -6.47 5.46
C GLY A 29 12.06 -5.60 6.14
N PHE A 30 11.16 -4.99 5.38
CA PHE A 30 10.03 -4.22 5.89
C PHE A 30 8.76 -5.09 5.94
N SER A 31 8.68 -5.97 6.93
CA SER A 31 7.50 -6.82 7.16
C SER A 31 6.85 -6.57 8.51
N GLY A 32 5.51 -6.57 8.53
CA GLY A 32 4.69 -6.48 9.74
C GLY A 32 4.38 -5.05 10.22
N SER A 33 3.43 -4.96 11.15
CA SER A 33 2.89 -3.69 11.68
C SER A 33 3.86 -2.91 12.58
N ALA A 34 4.97 -3.53 13.00
CA ALA A 34 6.02 -2.88 13.78
C ALA A 34 6.97 -2.02 12.93
N VAL A 35 6.90 -2.14 11.59
CA VAL A 35 7.74 -1.36 10.68
C VAL A 35 7.38 0.13 10.78
N PRO A 36 8.35 1.02 11.05
CA PRO A 36 8.07 2.44 11.04
C PRO A 36 7.81 2.95 9.61
N ALA A 37 6.72 3.69 9.42
CA ALA A 37 6.32 4.19 8.09
C ALA A 37 7.33 5.17 7.47
N GLY A 38 8.13 5.86 8.29
CA GLY A 38 9.14 6.84 7.83
C GLY A 38 10.25 6.19 6.98
N PRO A 39 11.05 5.26 7.53
CA PRO A 39 12.05 4.48 6.80
C PRO A 39 11.49 3.79 5.56
N LEU A 40 10.29 3.20 5.66
CA LEU A 40 9.65 2.55 4.53
C LEU A 40 9.26 3.54 3.42
N CYS A 41 8.76 4.72 3.79
CA CYS A 41 8.49 5.80 2.83
C CYS A 41 9.79 6.24 2.12
N THR A 42 10.90 6.40 2.85
CA THR A 42 12.21 6.70 2.25
C THR A 42 12.62 5.62 1.25
N TRP A 43 12.50 4.35 1.63
CA TRP A 43 12.83 3.24 0.74
C TRP A 43 11.99 3.23 -0.55
N PHE A 44 10.68 3.48 -0.45
CA PHE A 44 9.81 3.59 -1.63
C PHE A 44 10.18 4.77 -2.55
N LYS A 45 10.61 5.90 -1.98
CA LYS A 45 11.10 7.05 -2.76
C LYS A 45 12.37 6.71 -3.52
N GLU A 46 13.32 6.06 -2.84
CA GLU A 46 14.66 5.77 -3.38
C GLU A 46 14.61 4.64 -4.41
N THR A 47 13.85 3.58 -4.13
CA THR A 47 13.81 2.36 -4.97
C THR A 47 12.90 2.54 -6.19
N TYR A 48 11.78 3.24 -6.05
CA TYR A 48 10.74 3.34 -7.09
C TYR A 48 10.50 4.77 -7.58
N GLY A 49 11.29 5.75 -7.14
CA GLY A 49 11.15 7.15 -7.58
C GLY A 49 9.80 7.78 -7.22
N LEU A 50 9.13 7.28 -6.18
CA LEU A 50 7.81 7.76 -5.79
C LEU A 50 7.90 9.14 -5.12
N GLY A 51 6.94 10.01 -5.43
CA GLY A 51 6.74 11.26 -4.68
C GLY A 51 6.29 10.98 -3.24
N HIS A 52 6.52 11.92 -2.32
CA HIS A 52 6.28 11.71 -0.88
C HIS A 52 4.87 11.18 -0.56
N GLY A 53 3.82 11.73 -1.18
CA GLY A 53 2.44 11.27 -0.98
C GLY A 53 2.23 9.81 -1.42
N HIS A 54 2.75 9.41 -2.58
CA HIS A 54 2.65 8.03 -3.08
C HIS A 54 3.45 7.05 -2.20
N ALA A 55 4.67 7.42 -1.84
CA ALA A 55 5.51 6.61 -0.96
C ALA A 55 4.88 6.44 0.43
N MET A 56 4.30 7.51 1.00
CA MET A 56 3.61 7.45 2.28
C MET A 56 2.34 6.60 2.22
N THR A 57 1.59 6.66 1.11
CA THR A 57 0.42 5.79 0.92
C THR A 57 0.85 4.31 0.91
N MET A 58 1.89 3.93 0.15
CA MET A 58 2.39 2.56 0.16
C MET A 58 2.91 2.13 1.54
N ALA A 59 3.63 3.01 2.24
CA ALA A 59 4.13 2.71 3.58
C ALA A 59 2.98 2.41 4.57
N ARG A 60 1.87 3.17 4.48
CA ARG A 60 0.65 2.89 5.26
C ARG A 60 0.00 1.57 4.89
N VAL A 61 -0.02 1.21 3.60
CA VAL A 61 -0.55 -0.10 3.15
C VAL A 61 0.26 -1.25 3.74
N VAL A 62 1.58 -1.20 3.71
CA VAL A 62 2.44 -2.27 4.26
C VAL A 62 2.25 -2.38 5.78
N THR A 63 2.23 -1.26 6.50
CA THR A 63 2.14 -1.25 7.96
C THR A 63 0.75 -1.59 8.50
N GLN A 64 -0.29 -1.50 7.65
CA GLN A 64 -1.69 -1.76 8.01
C GLN A 64 -2.29 -2.86 7.12
N LEU A 65 -1.45 -3.74 6.54
CA LEU A 65 -1.86 -4.72 5.53
C LEU A 65 -3.02 -5.60 6.00
N ASP A 66 -2.99 -6.00 7.27
CA ASP A 66 -4.03 -6.78 7.95
C ASP A 66 -5.40 -6.08 7.99
N ARG A 67 -5.40 -4.74 7.98
CA ARG A 67 -6.61 -3.91 8.10
C ARG A 67 -7.13 -3.40 6.77
N VAL A 68 -6.25 -3.11 5.83
CA VAL A 68 -6.61 -2.42 4.57
C VAL A 68 -6.84 -3.38 3.42
N ASP A 69 -6.26 -4.59 3.42
CA ASP A 69 -6.42 -5.50 2.29
C ASP A 69 -7.88 -5.97 2.15
N ALA A 70 -8.50 -5.67 0.99
CA ALA A 70 -9.84 -6.12 0.66
C ALA A 70 -9.99 -7.66 0.69
N ARG A 71 -8.90 -8.44 0.58
CA ARG A 71 -8.95 -9.91 0.69
C ARG A 71 -9.10 -10.46 2.11
N ASN A 72 -8.86 -9.67 3.15
CA ASN A 72 -8.94 -10.18 4.52
C ASN A 72 -10.42 -10.36 4.93
N GLU A 73 -10.88 -11.61 4.99
CA GLU A 73 -12.20 -11.97 5.49
C GLU A 73 -12.30 -11.61 6.99
N GLY A 74 -13.38 -10.92 7.40
CA GLY A 74 -13.66 -10.60 8.82
C GLY A 74 -13.36 -9.17 9.30
N VAL A 75 -12.79 -8.28 8.48
CA VAL A 75 -12.61 -6.86 8.84
C VAL A 75 -13.83 -6.06 8.42
N THR A 76 -14.87 -5.98 9.26
CA THR A 76 -16.15 -5.35 8.85
C THR A 76 -16.14 -3.83 8.89
N GLU A 77 -15.23 -3.18 9.63
CA GLU A 77 -15.12 -1.71 9.62
C GLU A 77 -13.65 -1.25 9.66
N PRO A 78 -13.26 -0.30 8.78
CA PRO A 78 -11.95 0.32 8.88
C PRO A 78 -11.83 1.06 10.23
N PRO A 79 -10.73 0.90 10.99
CA PRO A 79 -10.54 1.68 12.20
C PRO A 79 -10.57 3.18 11.90
N GLU A 80 -11.02 3.97 12.87
CA GLU A 80 -11.08 5.43 12.76
C GLU A 80 -9.71 5.99 12.35
N GLY A 81 -9.68 6.80 11.29
CA GLY A 81 -8.43 7.33 10.71
C GLY A 81 -7.65 6.39 9.78
N SER A 82 -8.14 5.18 9.49
CA SER A 82 -7.54 4.32 8.47
C SER A 82 -7.87 4.80 7.05
N ILE A 83 -7.09 4.31 6.08
CA ILE A 83 -7.27 4.63 4.65
C ILE A 83 -8.39 3.82 3.98
N GLY A 84 -9.20 3.06 4.75
CA GLY A 84 -10.27 2.21 4.26
C GLY A 84 -9.81 0.82 3.80
N ARG A 85 -10.73 0.06 3.21
CA ARG A 85 -10.43 -1.18 2.48
C ARG A 85 -9.95 -0.85 1.07
N LEU A 86 -8.92 -1.53 0.61
CA LEU A 86 -8.20 -1.25 -0.63
C LEU A 86 -8.03 -2.52 -1.46
N TRP A 87 -8.16 -2.37 -2.78
CA TRP A 87 -7.83 -3.39 -3.76
C TRP A 87 -6.35 -3.31 -4.07
N LEU A 88 -5.61 -4.35 -3.68
CA LEU A 88 -4.16 -4.41 -3.82
C LEU A 88 -3.70 -5.22 -5.04
N ASP A 89 -4.59 -5.93 -5.72
CA ASP A 89 -4.26 -6.81 -6.86
C ASP A 89 -4.17 -6.07 -8.20
N GLY A 90 -4.15 -4.75 -8.12
CA GLY A 90 -3.96 -3.84 -9.23
C GLY A 90 -5.24 -3.38 -9.91
N VAL A 91 -5.08 -2.49 -10.89
CA VAL A 91 -6.20 -1.81 -11.58
C VAL A 91 -7.16 -2.80 -12.22
N ALA A 92 -6.64 -3.92 -12.76
CA ALA A 92 -7.46 -4.96 -13.38
C ALA A 92 -8.41 -5.69 -12.41
N SER A 93 -8.18 -5.58 -11.10
CA SER A 93 -8.98 -6.22 -10.06
C SER A 93 -10.05 -5.30 -9.44
N LEU A 94 -10.10 -4.04 -9.86
CA LEU A 94 -11.05 -3.07 -9.33
C LEU A 94 -12.49 -3.46 -9.68
N PRO A 95 -13.46 -3.27 -8.76
CA PRO A 95 -14.87 -3.38 -9.11
C PRO A 95 -15.24 -2.28 -10.11
N GLY A 96 -16.03 -2.65 -11.12
CA GLY A 96 -16.54 -1.73 -12.14
C GLY A 96 -17.56 -0.74 -11.61
#